data_AF-A0A7X3QEI3-F1
#
_entry.id   AF-A0A7X3QEI3-F1
#
_cell.length_a   1.000
_cell.length_b   1.000
_cell.length_c   1.000
_cell.angle_alpha   90.00
_cell.angle_beta   90.00
_cell.angle_gamma   90.00
#
_symmetry.space_group_name_H-M   'P 1'
#
loop_
_entity.id
_entity.type
_entity.pdbx_description
1 polymer ?
#
loop_
_entity_poly.entity_id
_entity_poly.type
_entity_poly.pdbx_seq_one_letter_code
_entity_poly.pdbx_strand_id
1 'polypeptide(L)'
;MSKRSYERSISLKSAVDLQVVGENILDVADFAIEKYEFEHDTTLSEEHREAAIETIRDDLWDLVKDFRARRKQWLQMMFDTADKAVRKAVDAS
;
A
#
# COMPACT_ATOMS: atom_id res chain seq x y z
N MET A 1 -5.72 29.68 -5.84
CA MET A 1 -6.04 28.29 -6.22
C MET A 1 -7.54 28.06 -6.08
N SER A 2 -8.21 27.54 -7.11
CA SER A 2 -9.68 27.31 -7.10
C SER A 2 -10.05 26.03 -6.34
N LYS A 3 -11.13 26.04 -5.54
CA LYS A 3 -11.67 24.88 -4.81
C LYS A 3 -11.78 23.61 -5.66
N ARG A 4 -12.07 23.75 -6.97
CA ARG A 4 -12.13 22.62 -7.92
C ARG A 4 -10.81 21.85 -8.08
N SER A 5 -9.66 22.53 -7.94
CA SER A 5 -8.35 21.87 -8.02
C SER A 5 -8.06 21.02 -6.78
N TYR A 6 -8.61 21.43 -5.63
CA TYR A 6 -8.44 20.72 -4.36
C TYR A 6 -9.29 19.45 -4.34
N GLU A 7 -10.56 19.54 -4.76
CA GLU A 7 -11.48 18.40 -4.85
C GLU A 7 -11.04 17.33 -5.86
N ARG A 8 -10.50 17.72 -7.03
CA ARG A 8 -9.94 16.76 -8.01
C ARG A 8 -8.76 15.96 -7.46
N SER A 9 -7.91 16.59 -6.64
CA SER A 9 -6.75 15.92 -6.02
C SER A 9 -7.15 14.92 -4.93
N ILE A 10 -8.31 15.12 -4.29
CA ILE A 10 -8.87 14.21 -3.28
C ILE A 10 -9.59 13.04 -3.96
N SER A 11 -10.33 13.31 -5.04
CA SER A 11 -11.09 12.31 -5.81
C SER A 11 -10.21 11.24 -6.49
N LEU A 12 -9.03 11.60 -6.99
CA LEU A 12 -8.10 10.63 -7.63
C LEU A 12 -7.39 9.70 -6.63
N LYS A 13 -7.41 10.00 -5.32
CA LYS A 13 -6.73 9.22 -4.27
C LYS A 13 -7.60 8.14 -3.62
N SER A 14 -8.88 8.04 -3.99
CA SER A 14 -9.76 6.90 -3.65
C SER A 14 -9.30 5.58 -4.28
N ALA A 15 -8.33 5.60 -5.21
CA ALA A 15 -8.06 4.52 -6.15
C ALA A 15 -7.10 3.42 -5.65
N VAL A 16 -6.88 3.30 -4.34
CA VAL A 16 -6.38 2.05 -3.75
C VAL A 16 -7.50 1.60 -2.82
N ASP A 17 -8.44 0.86 -3.39
CA ASP A 17 -9.58 0.33 -2.66
C ASP A 17 -9.04 -0.57 -1.54
N LEU A 18 -9.20 -0.13 -0.29
CA LEU A 18 -8.65 -0.81 0.87
C LEU A 18 -9.37 -2.13 1.13
N GLN A 19 -10.60 -2.26 0.64
CA GLN A 19 -11.32 -3.52 0.67
C GLN A 19 -10.68 -4.52 -0.28
N VAL A 20 -10.31 -4.09 -1.50
CA VAL A 20 -9.56 -4.91 -2.46
C VAL A 20 -8.19 -5.30 -1.92
N VAL A 21 -7.49 -4.40 -1.21
CA VAL A 21 -6.20 -4.73 -0.58
C VAL A 21 -6.39 -5.76 0.55
N GLY A 22 -7.44 -5.63 1.36
CA GLY A 22 -7.76 -6.57 2.43
C GLY A 22 -8.13 -7.97 1.93
N GLU A 23 -9.00 -8.05 0.91
CA GLU A 23 -9.39 -9.31 0.27
C GLU A 23 -8.17 -10.02 -0.34
N ASN A 24 -7.31 -9.28 -1.07
CA ASN A 24 -6.07 -9.84 -1.62
C ASN A 24 -5.08 -10.31 -0.53
N ILE A 25 -5.07 -9.71 0.66
CA ILE A 25 -4.17 -10.13 1.75
C ILE A 25 -4.60 -11.49 2.31
N LEU A 26 -5.90 -11.73 2.45
CA LEU A 26 -6.40 -13.03 2.91
C LEU A 26 -6.12 -14.13 1.89
N ASP A 27 -6.34 -13.87 0.60
CA ASP A 27 -6.00 -14.81 -0.47
C ASP A 27 -4.50 -15.16 -0.48
N VAL A 28 -3.64 -14.15 -0.25
CA VAL A 28 -2.19 -14.36 -0.13
C VAL A 28 -1.84 -15.17 1.12
N ALA A 29 -2.54 -14.95 2.24
CA ALA A 29 -2.33 -15.70 3.47
C ALA A 29 -2.71 -17.18 3.29
N ASP A 30 -3.87 -17.45 2.70
CA ASP A 30 -4.31 -18.81 2.39
C ASP A 30 -3.32 -19.51 1.46
N PHE A 31 -2.91 -18.86 0.36
CA PHE A 31 -1.93 -19.43 -0.56
C PHE A 31 -0.58 -19.71 0.12
N ALA A 32 -0.12 -18.81 0.99
CA ALA A 32 1.13 -19.00 1.72
C ALA A 32 1.08 -20.21 2.65
N ILE A 33 -0.07 -20.44 3.31
CA ILE A 33 -0.28 -21.59 4.18
C ILE A 33 -0.38 -22.88 3.36
N GLU A 34 -1.16 -22.90 2.28
CA GLU A 34 -1.27 -24.05 1.38
C GLU A 34 0.09 -24.45 0.82
N LYS A 35 0.90 -23.45 0.43
CA LYS A 35 2.28 -23.68 -0.02
C LYS A 35 3.13 -24.31 1.08
N TYR A 36 3.05 -23.82 2.31
CA TYR A 36 3.79 -24.37 3.44
C TYR A 36 3.41 -25.84 3.70
N GLU A 37 2.11 -26.13 3.75
CA GLU A 37 1.56 -27.48 3.91
C GLU A 37 2.06 -28.44 2.82
N PHE A 38 2.04 -27.97 1.57
CA PHE A 38 2.56 -28.73 0.42
C PHE A 38 4.07 -28.98 0.50
N GLU A 39 4.87 -27.96 0.82
CA GLU A 39 6.34 -28.07 0.88
C GLU A 39 6.82 -28.99 2.02
N HIS A 40 6.04 -29.10 3.09
CA HIS A 40 6.41 -29.87 4.29
C HIS A 40 5.64 -31.18 4.44
N ASP A 41 4.82 -31.55 3.44
CA ASP A 41 3.96 -32.74 3.46
C ASP A 41 3.17 -32.88 4.78
N THR A 42 2.56 -31.76 5.20
CA THR A 42 1.86 -31.65 6.47
C THR A 42 0.51 -30.96 6.28
N THR A 43 -0.37 -31.12 7.27
CA THR A 43 -1.62 -30.36 7.36
C THR A 43 -1.65 -29.68 8.71
N LEU A 44 -1.82 -28.37 8.73
CA LEU A 44 -1.98 -27.59 9.94
C LEU A 44 -3.34 -27.89 10.57
N SER A 45 -3.40 -27.85 11.90
CA SER A 45 -4.69 -27.80 12.58
C SER A 45 -5.38 -26.47 12.28
N GLU A 46 -6.71 -26.45 12.40
CA GLU A 46 -7.53 -25.25 12.20
C GLU A 46 -7.02 -24.06 13.05
N GLU A 47 -6.72 -24.30 14.33
CA GLU A 47 -6.15 -23.29 15.23
C GLU A 47 -4.82 -22.71 14.74
N HIS A 48 -3.90 -23.55 14.22
CA HIS A 48 -2.63 -23.07 13.68
C HIS A 48 -2.82 -22.33 12.36
N ARG A 49 -3.79 -22.75 11.53
CA ARG A 49 -4.12 -22.08 10.28
C ARG A 49 -4.70 -20.70 10.54
N GLU A 50 -5.66 -20.56 11.45
CA GLU A 50 -6.22 -19.26 11.85
C GLU A 50 -5.14 -18.32 12.39
N ALA A 51 -4.30 -18.80 13.31
CA ALA A 51 -3.19 -18.00 13.85
C ALA A 51 -2.19 -17.56 12.77
N ALA A 52 -1.90 -18.43 11.80
CA ALA A 52 -1.04 -18.10 10.66
C ALA A 52 -1.68 -17.04 9.75
N ILE A 53 -2.99 -17.16 9.45
CA ILE A 53 -3.73 -16.16 8.66
C ILE A 53 -3.67 -14.79 9.34
N GLU A 54 -3.95 -14.72 10.64
CA GLU A 54 -3.91 -13.46 11.38
C GLU A 54 -2.52 -12.82 11.34
N THR A 55 -1.48 -13.62 11.58
CA THR A 55 -0.09 -13.14 11.56
C THR A 55 0.29 -12.60 10.18
N ILE A 56 0.03 -13.37 9.12
CA ILE A 56 0.35 -12.96 7.74
C ILE A 56 -0.43 -11.71 7.37
N ARG A 57 -1.72 -11.64 7.73
CA ARG A 57 -2.56 -10.47 7.46
C ARG A 57 -1.99 -9.22 8.10
N ASP A 58 -1.63 -9.30 9.37
CA ASP A 58 -1.14 -8.15 10.13
C ASP A 58 0.23 -7.68 9.59
N ASP A 59 1.15 -8.61 9.29
CA ASP A 59 2.45 -8.32 8.70
C ASP A 59 2.33 -7.67 7.32
N LEU A 60 1.49 -8.23 6.43
CA LEU A 60 1.26 -7.67 5.10
C LEU A 60 0.58 -6.30 5.17
N TRP A 61 -0.32 -6.09 6.14
CA TRP A 61 -0.95 -4.80 6.35
C TRP A 61 0.04 -3.73 6.82
N ASP A 62 0.98 -4.08 7.70
CA ASP A 62 2.03 -3.18 8.12
C ASP A 62 2.98 -2.79 6.98
N LEU A 63 3.32 -3.74 6.09
CA LEU A 63 4.03 -3.42 4.85
C LEU A 63 3.25 -2.43 3.97
N VAL A 64 1.94 -2.61 3.82
CA VAL A 64 1.09 -1.66 3.07
C VAL A 64 1.12 -0.27 3.72
N LYS A 65 1.03 -0.17 5.05
CA LYS A 65 1.14 1.13 5.75
C LYS A 65 2.47 1.80 5.47
N ASP A 66 3.57 1.06 5.52
CA ASP A 66 4.91 1.55 5.22
C ASP A 66 5.03 2.05 3.79
N PHE A 67 4.52 1.30 2.81
CA PHE A 67 4.49 1.73 1.41
C PHE A 67 3.67 3.02 1.24
N ARG A 68 2.55 3.17 1.94
CA ARG A 68 1.74 4.41 1.91
C ARG A 68 2.50 5.58 2.50
N ALA A 69 3.20 5.38 3.62
CA ALA A 69 4.02 6.40 4.26
C ALA A 69 5.14 6.87 3.32
N ARG A 70 5.87 5.92 2.73
CA ARG A 70 6.91 6.20 1.74
C ARG A 70 6.34 6.92 0.53
N ARG A 71 5.23 6.44 -0.06
CA ARG A 71 4.59 7.09 -1.21
C ARG A 71 4.27 8.56 -0.95
N LYS A 72 3.82 8.91 0.27
CA LYS A 72 3.55 10.30 0.66
C LYS A 72 4.83 11.15 0.61
N GLN A 73 5.93 10.63 1.13
CA GLN A 73 7.24 11.32 1.11
C GLN A 73 7.72 11.53 -0.33
N TRP A 74 7.64 10.49 -1.17
CA TRP A 74 8.02 10.58 -2.58
C TRP A 74 7.19 11.62 -3.35
N LEU A 75 5.87 11.66 -3.13
CA LEU A 75 5.01 12.67 -3.74
C LEU A 75 5.43 14.09 -3.32
N GLN A 76 5.75 14.30 -2.05
CA GLN A 76 6.23 15.60 -1.57
C GLN A 76 7.53 16.00 -2.28
N MET A 77 8.51 15.09 -2.34
CA MET A 77 9.78 15.34 -3.04
C MET A 77 9.58 15.67 -4.52
N MET A 78 8.64 15.01 -5.20
CA MET A 78 8.31 15.31 -6.59
C MET A 78 7.76 16.73 -6.75
N PHE A 79 6.83 17.14 -5.88
CA PHE A 79 6.28 18.50 -5.90
C PHE A 79 7.34 19.56 -5.60
N ASP A 80 8.18 19.34 -4.58
CA ASP A 80 9.26 20.26 -4.21
C ASP A 80 10.28 20.40 -5.35
N THR A 81 10.60 19.29 -6.02
CA THR A 81 11.50 19.29 -7.17
C THR A 81 10.91 20.08 -8.35
N ALA A 82 9.62 19.89 -8.64
CA ALA A 82 8.93 20.63 -9.68
C ALA A 82 8.86 22.13 -9.36
N ASP A 83 8.53 22.51 -8.11
CA ASP A 83 8.51 23.92 -7.67
C ASP A 83 9.89 24.58 -7.82
N LYS A 84 10.94 23.88 -7.40
CA LYS A 84 12.33 24.35 -7.55
C LYS A 84 12.71 24.57 -9.02
N ALA A 85 12.28 23.69 -9.92
CA ALA A 85 12.54 23.83 -11.35
C ALA A 85 11.83 25.06 -11.93
N VAL A 86 10.56 25.29 -11.55
CA VAL A 86 9.79 26.47 -11.99
C VAL A 86 10.43 27.76 -11.49
N ARG A 87 10.81 27.84 -10.21
CA ARG A 87 11.48 29.04 -9.66
C ARG A 87 12.76 29.38 -10.41
N LYS A 88 13.60 28.38 -10.66
CA LYS A 88 14.84 28.57 -11.44
C LYS A 88 14.57 29.12 -12.85
N ALA A 89 13.50 28.68 -13.50
CA ALA A 89 13.15 29.18 -14.83
C ALA A 89 12.70 30.64 -14.78
N VAL A 90 11.91 31.02 -13.77
CA VAL A 90 11.44 32.40 -13.58
C VAL A 90 12.57 33.34 -13.18
N ASP A 91 13.44 32.93 -12.26
CA ASP A 91 14.54 33.76 -11.75
C ASP A 91 15.68 33.95 -12.78
N ALA A 92 15.73 33.09 -13.81
CA ALA A 92 16.66 33.21 -14.94
C ALA A 92 16.11 34.08 -16.10
N SER A 93 14.87 34.56 -15.98
CA SER A 93 14.18 35.44 -16.96
C SER A 93 14.35 36.91 -16.57
#